data_AF-A0A0F9EP20-F1
#
_entry.id   AF-A0A0F9EP20-F1
#
_cell.length_a   1.000
_cell.length_b   1.000
_cell.length_c   1.000
_cell.angle_alpha   90.00
_cell.angle_beta   90.00
_cell.angle_gamma   90.00
#
_symmetry.space_group_name_H-M   'P 1'
#
loop_
_entity.id
_entity.type
_entity.pdbx_description
1 polymer ?
#
loop_
_entity_poly.entity_id
_entity_poly.type
_entity_poly.pdbx_seq_one_letter_code
_entity_poly.pdbx_strand_id
1 'polypeptide(L)'
;MIPFIPVSGIVGTAAPGSGSPTVNAGSVRNKGLEFAIGYSDNISEDFKISVNYNFTTLDNEVLTVNNGTGFIEGGGFGVGQPAPARMEEGFPIGYFYGYQTNGIFQDQAEVDAHPSQIALGANASPG
;
A
#
# COMPACT_ATOMS: atom_id res chain seq x y z
N MET A 1 -5.22 -12.42 5.97
CA MET A 1 -6.50 -13.15 5.79
C MET A 1 -7.43 -12.23 5.03
N ILE A 2 -7.93 -12.61 3.85
CA ILE A 2 -8.81 -11.74 3.05
C ILE A 2 -10.27 -12.15 3.32
N PRO A 3 -11.14 -11.23 3.78
CA PRO A 3 -12.57 -11.42 3.73
C PRO A 3 -13.09 -11.15 2.31
N PHE A 4 -14.15 -11.85 1.87
CA PHE A 4 -14.84 -11.58 0.58
C PHE A 4 -14.05 -11.89 -0.71
N ILE A 5 -13.28 -12.96 -0.77
CA ILE A 5 -12.89 -13.52 -2.08
C ILE A 5 -14.15 -13.84 -2.91
N PRO A 6 -14.17 -13.49 -4.22
CA PRO A 6 -15.30 -13.79 -5.09
C PRO A 6 -15.46 -15.31 -5.19
N VAL A 7 -16.53 -15.82 -4.61
CA VAL A 7 -16.97 -17.22 -4.72
C VAL A 7 -18.30 -17.26 -5.43
N SER A 8 -18.64 -18.43 -6.00
CA SER A 8 -19.92 -18.60 -6.69
C SER A 8 -21.09 -18.24 -5.78
N GLY A 9 -22.02 -17.42 -6.29
CA GLY A 9 -23.23 -17.00 -5.55
C GLY A 9 -24.14 -18.17 -5.16
N ILE A 10 -23.95 -19.36 -5.76
CA ILE A 10 -24.64 -20.60 -5.38
C ILE A 10 -24.26 -21.09 -3.98
N VAL A 11 -23.11 -20.66 -3.45
CA VAL A 11 -22.59 -21.07 -2.12
C VAL A 11 -23.23 -20.27 -0.97
N GLY A 12 -24.12 -19.30 -1.28
CA GLY A 12 -24.96 -18.65 -0.27
C GLY A 12 -24.26 -17.64 0.64
N THR A 13 -23.25 -16.92 0.14
CA THR A 13 -22.46 -15.94 0.90
C THR A 13 -23.13 -14.59 1.18
N ALA A 14 -24.42 -14.46 0.84
CA ALA A 14 -25.18 -13.21 0.97
C ALA A 14 -26.31 -13.27 2.02
N ALA A 15 -26.47 -14.39 2.74
CA ALA A 15 -27.44 -14.50 3.83
C ALA A 15 -26.92 -13.84 5.12
N PRO A 16 -27.79 -13.32 6.00
CA PRO A 16 -27.40 -12.84 7.33
C PRO A 16 -26.64 -13.93 8.11
N GLY A 17 -25.41 -13.64 8.52
CA GLY A 17 -24.53 -14.60 9.21
C GLY A 17 -23.69 -15.50 8.29
N SER A 18 -23.80 -15.35 6.97
CA SER A 18 -22.91 -16.00 5.99
C SER A 18 -21.77 -15.08 5.55
N GLY A 19 -20.67 -15.65 5.06
CA GLY A 19 -19.54 -14.92 4.50
C GLY A 19 -18.74 -15.79 3.55
N SER A 20 -17.95 -15.17 2.67
CA SER A 20 -17.00 -15.92 1.85
C SER A 20 -16.04 -16.73 2.74
N PRO A 21 -15.64 -17.94 2.32
CA PRO A 21 -14.65 -18.71 3.06
C PRO A 21 -13.33 -17.95 3.13
N THR A 22 -12.64 -18.12 4.25
CA THR A 22 -11.27 -17.65 4.40
C THR A 22 -10.33 -18.55 3.60
N VAL A 23 -9.49 -17.97 2.76
CA VAL A 23 -8.42 -18.68 2.04
C VAL A 23 -7.07 -17.99 2.21
N ASN A 24 -6.00 -18.70 1.84
CA ASN A 24 -4.66 -18.13 1.76
C ASN A 24 -4.58 -17.12 0.61
N ALA A 25 -4.16 -15.88 0.93
CA ALA A 25 -4.06 -14.76 0.00
C ALA A 25 -2.96 -14.91 -1.06
N GLY A 26 -1.92 -15.68 -0.78
CA GLY A 26 -0.70 -15.69 -1.56
C GLY A 26 0.55 -15.81 -0.69
N SER A 27 1.69 -15.45 -1.25
CA SER A 27 2.98 -15.48 -0.55
C SER A 27 3.74 -14.16 -0.71
N VAL A 28 4.50 -13.80 0.33
CA VAL A 28 5.25 -12.53 0.41
C VAL A 28 6.64 -12.84 0.92
N ARG A 29 7.64 -12.18 0.35
CA ARG A 29 9.04 -12.24 0.76
C ARG A 29 9.42 -10.93 1.46
N ASN A 30 10.15 -11.08 2.55
CA ASN A 30 10.83 -9.99 3.25
C ASN A 30 12.31 -10.36 3.33
N LYS A 31 13.20 -9.52 2.81
CA LYS A 31 14.64 -9.79 2.80
C LYS A 31 15.42 -8.50 3.07
N GLY A 32 16.47 -8.57 3.86
CA GLY A 32 17.26 -7.39 4.20
C GLY A 32 18.56 -7.73 4.91
N LEU A 33 19.30 -6.68 5.27
CA LEU A 33 20.51 -6.76 6.08
C LEU A 33 20.25 -6.12 7.44
N GLU A 34 20.79 -6.75 8.49
CA GLU A 34 20.79 -6.25 9.85
C GLU A 34 22.24 -6.16 10.35
N PHE A 35 22.59 -5.01 10.92
CA PHE A 35 23.89 -4.74 11.51
C PHE A 35 23.69 -4.09 12.87
N ALA A 36 24.40 -4.58 13.88
CA ALA A 36 24.39 -4.01 15.21
C ALA A 36 25.83 -3.92 15.73
N ILE A 37 26.18 -2.78 16.31
CA ILE A 37 27.46 -2.55 16.96
C ILE A 37 27.24 -1.88 18.31
N GLY A 38 27.97 -2.36 19.31
CA GLY A 38 28.00 -1.79 20.65
C GLY A 38 29.45 -1.55 21.06
N TYR A 39 29.69 -0.40 21.66
CA TYR A 39 30.95 -0.07 22.32
C TYR A 39 30.63 0.34 23.76
N SER A 40 31.30 -0.26 24.72
CA SER A 40 31.14 0.08 26.12
C SER A 40 32.49 0.04 26.81
N ASP A 41 32.86 1.13 27.46
CA ASP A 41 34.17 1.26 28.07
C ASP A 41 34.17 2.20 29.28
N ASN A 42 35.12 2.00 30.19
CA ASN A 42 35.42 2.89 31.28
C ASN A 42 36.69 3.66 30.91
N ILE A 43 36.52 4.84 30.32
CA ILE A 43 37.62 5.70 29.87
C ILE A 43 38.46 6.18 31.08
N SER A 44 37.84 6.35 32.26
CA SER A 44 38.50 6.58 33.55
C SER A 44 37.66 6.04 34.72
N GLU A 45 38.15 6.16 35.96
CA GLU A 45 37.39 5.78 37.16
C GLU A 45 36.06 6.56 37.28
N ASP A 46 36.04 7.80 36.81
CA ASP A 46 34.88 8.70 36.87
C ASP A 46 34.09 8.81 35.56
N PHE A 47 34.59 8.23 34.46
CA PHE A 47 33.97 8.39 33.14
C PHE A 47 33.78 7.05 32.42
N LYS A 48 32.50 6.74 32.15
CA LYS A 48 32.07 5.55 31.43
C LYS A 48 31.30 5.97 30.19
N ILE A 49 31.58 5.32 29.07
CA ILE A 49 30.87 5.53 27.82
C ILE A 49 30.27 4.22 27.34
N SER A 50 29.03 4.29 26.84
CA SER A 50 28.38 3.19 26.16
C SER A 50 27.62 3.76 24.96
N VAL A 51 27.89 3.22 23.78
CA VAL A 51 27.26 3.61 22.51
C VAL A 51 26.78 2.34 21.84
N ASN A 52 25.51 2.32 21.45
CA ASN A 52 24.93 1.23 20.67
C ASN A 52 24.29 1.81 19.42
N TYR A 53 24.52 1.15 18.29
CA TYR A 53 23.96 1.52 17.01
C TYR A 53 23.41 0.27 16.31
N ASN A 54 22.24 0.41 15.71
CA ASN A 54 21.62 -0.60 14.86
C ASN A 54 21.30 0.01 13.49
N PHE A 55 21.40 -0.82 12.47
CA PHE A 55 21.08 -0.48 11.10
C PHE A 55 20.37 -1.67 10.45
N THR A 56 19.24 -1.39 9.79
CA THR A 56 18.42 -2.40 9.14
C THR A 56 17.98 -1.90 7.77
N THR A 57 18.02 -2.78 6.78
CA THR A 57 17.37 -2.62 5.48
C THR A 57 16.29 -3.68 5.33
N LEU A 58 15.26 -3.39 4.55
CA LEU A 58 14.17 -4.33 4.27
C LEU A 58 13.64 -4.10 2.86
N ASP A 59 13.62 -5.18 2.09
CA ASP A 59 12.99 -5.30 0.78
C ASP A 59 11.78 -6.24 0.91
N ASN A 60 10.61 -5.77 0.48
CA ASN A 60 9.35 -6.49 0.56
C ASN A 60 8.77 -6.70 -0.83
N GLU A 61 8.34 -7.93 -1.13
CA GLU A 61 7.80 -8.29 -2.43
C GLU A 61 6.71 -9.36 -2.30
N VAL A 62 5.56 -9.13 -2.93
CA VAL A 62 4.51 -10.14 -3.10
C VAL A 62 4.96 -11.11 -4.20
N LEU A 63 5.09 -12.40 -3.85
CA LEU A 63 5.54 -13.44 -4.78
C LEU A 63 4.39 -14.08 -5.55
N THR A 64 3.21 -14.20 -4.93
CA THR A 64 2.02 -14.76 -5.57
C THR A 64 0.76 -14.15 -4.96
N VAL A 65 -0.29 -14.01 -5.78
CA VAL A 65 -1.64 -13.68 -5.34
C VAL A 65 -2.60 -14.79 -5.79
N ASN A 66 -3.26 -15.43 -4.83
CA ASN A 66 -4.10 -16.61 -5.10
C ASN A 66 -5.55 -16.22 -5.42
N ASN A 67 -5.75 -15.44 -6.48
CA ASN A 67 -7.09 -15.10 -6.99
C ASN A 67 -7.10 -14.95 -8.52
N GLY A 68 -8.29 -14.80 -9.11
CA GLY A 68 -8.45 -14.61 -10.56
C GLY A 68 -8.25 -13.17 -11.05
N THR A 69 -8.10 -12.20 -10.15
CA THR A 69 -7.99 -10.76 -10.48
C THR A 69 -6.55 -10.25 -10.51
N GLY A 70 -5.58 -11.04 -10.03
CA GLY A 70 -4.14 -10.71 -10.01
C GLY A 70 -3.70 -9.81 -8.87
N PHE A 71 -4.63 -9.16 -8.16
CA PHE A 71 -4.34 -8.32 -7.01
C PHE A 71 -5.46 -8.39 -5.96
N ILE A 72 -5.15 -7.94 -4.75
CA ILE A 72 -6.09 -7.77 -3.65
C ILE A 72 -6.07 -6.30 -3.25
N GLU A 73 -7.25 -5.70 -3.22
CA GLU A 73 -7.44 -4.31 -2.81
C GLU A 73 -7.31 -4.15 -1.29
N GLY A 74 -6.73 -3.03 -0.87
CA GLY A 74 -6.51 -2.70 0.53
C GLY A 74 -6.71 -1.20 0.81
N GLY A 75 -7.11 -0.90 2.04
CA GLY A 75 -7.44 0.45 2.48
C GLY A 75 -8.82 0.90 2.00
N GLY A 76 -9.21 2.12 2.38
CA GLY A 76 -10.46 2.72 1.96
C GLY A 76 -10.49 4.20 2.30
N PHE A 77 -11.20 4.97 1.46
CA PHE A 77 -11.47 6.37 1.71
C PHE A 77 -12.96 6.58 2.01
N GLY A 78 -13.28 7.38 3.01
CA GLY A 78 -14.66 7.68 3.44
C GLY A 78 -15.49 8.49 2.44
N VAL A 79 -14.99 8.71 1.22
CA VAL A 79 -15.59 9.52 0.16
C VAL A 79 -15.90 8.70 -1.11
N GLY A 80 -15.96 7.36 -0.99
CA GLY A 80 -16.42 6.48 -2.08
C GLY A 80 -15.42 6.24 -3.21
N GLN A 81 -14.13 6.51 -2.96
CA GLN A 81 -13.07 6.22 -3.92
C GLN A 81 -12.69 4.73 -3.89
N PRO A 82 -12.11 4.20 -4.99
CA PRO A 82 -11.50 2.88 -4.99
C PRO A 82 -10.47 2.73 -3.87
N ALA A 83 -10.19 1.49 -3.49
CA ALA A 83 -9.18 1.18 -2.51
C ALA A 83 -7.81 1.69 -2.96
N PRO A 84 -7.07 2.43 -2.12
CA PRO A 84 -5.84 3.10 -2.53
C PRO A 84 -4.62 2.21 -2.54
N ALA A 85 -4.69 1.00 -2.01
CA ALA A 85 -3.55 0.10 -1.91
C ALA A 85 -3.83 -1.26 -2.54
N ARG A 86 -2.77 -1.94 -2.96
CA ARG A 86 -2.84 -3.28 -3.54
C ARG A 86 -1.80 -4.23 -2.95
N MET A 87 -2.17 -5.51 -2.88
CA MET A 87 -1.24 -6.63 -2.85
C MET A 87 -1.23 -7.23 -4.25
N GLU A 88 -0.15 -7.00 -4.99
CA GLU A 88 0.02 -7.38 -6.40
C GLU A 88 1.41 -7.98 -6.58
N GLU A 89 1.51 -9.05 -7.36
CA GLU A 89 2.77 -9.78 -7.59
C GLU A 89 3.86 -8.86 -8.17
N GLY A 90 5.08 -8.96 -7.63
CA GLY A 90 6.23 -8.13 -8.01
C GLY A 90 6.29 -6.75 -7.34
N PHE A 91 5.30 -6.40 -6.51
CA PHE A 91 5.29 -5.14 -5.76
C PHE A 91 5.37 -5.36 -4.24
N PRO A 92 5.81 -4.34 -3.46
CA PRO A 92 5.69 -4.37 -2.01
C PRO A 92 4.22 -4.47 -1.58
N ILE A 93 3.95 -5.25 -0.54
CA ILE A 93 2.61 -5.42 -0.02
C ILE A 93 2.04 -4.07 0.43
N GLY A 94 0.84 -3.73 -0.09
CA GLY A 94 0.14 -2.51 0.30
C GLY A 94 0.73 -1.24 -0.32
N TYR A 95 1.45 -1.34 -1.44
CA TYR A 95 1.83 -0.15 -2.21
C TYR A 95 0.59 0.64 -2.66
N PHE A 96 0.75 1.95 -2.79
CA PHE A 96 -0.32 2.82 -3.25
C PHE A 96 -0.52 2.70 -4.77
N TYR A 97 -1.77 2.58 -5.18
CA TYR A 97 -2.18 2.55 -6.57
C TYR A 97 -3.22 3.64 -6.84
N GLY A 98 -2.96 4.47 -7.84
CA GLY A 98 -3.83 5.57 -8.22
C GLY A 98 -3.23 6.42 -9.34
N TYR A 99 -3.94 7.48 -9.71
CA TYR A 99 -3.47 8.43 -10.72
C TYR A 99 -2.38 9.36 -10.15
N GLN A 100 -1.39 9.67 -10.98
CA GLN A 100 -0.42 10.72 -10.70
C GLN A 100 -1.02 12.08 -11.10
N THR A 101 -0.99 13.06 -10.20
CA THR A 101 -1.42 14.42 -10.51
C THR A 101 -0.31 15.17 -11.24
N ASN A 102 -0.68 16.09 -12.14
CA ASN A 102 0.26 16.99 -12.80
C ASN A 102 0.19 18.40 -12.21
N GLY A 103 0.09 18.50 -10.89
CA GLY A 103 -0.11 19.78 -10.20
C GLY A 103 -1.52 20.36 -10.40
N ILE A 104 -1.64 21.67 -10.14
CA ILE A 104 -2.84 22.48 -10.41
C ILE A 104 -2.65 23.31 -11.67
N PHE A 105 -3.74 23.65 -12.35
CA PHE A 105 -3.70 24.56 -13.48
C PHE A 105 -3.26 25.96 -13.02
N GLN A 106 -2.19 26.48 -13.60
CA GLN A 106 -1.65 27.82 -13.35
C GLN A 106 -2.39 28.90 -14.13
N ASP A 107 -2.85 28.58 -15.34
CA ASP A 107 -3.56 29.51 -16.20
C ASP A 107 -4.63 28.83 -17.06
N GLN A 108 -5.44 29.66 -17.74
CA GLN A 108 -6.57 29.17 -18.55
C GLN A 108 -6.09 28.39 -19.79
N ALA A 109 -4.89 28.70 -20.31
CA ALA A 109 -4.37 27.98 -21.47
C ALA A 109 -4.07 26.51 -21.12
N GLU A 110 -3.60 26.25 -19.90
CA GLU A 110 -3.42 24.88 -19.41
C GLU A 110 -4.75 24.13 -19.25
N VAL A 111 -5.81 24.81 -18.81
CA VAL A 111 -7.17 24.23 -18.73
C VAL A 111 -7.67 23.86 -20.12
N ASP A 112 -7.55 24.77 -21.08
CA ASP A 112 -8.06 24.60 -22.44
C ASP A 112 -7.27 23.53 -23.23
N ALA A 113 -5.99 23.35 -22.91
CA ALA A 113 -5.13 22.33 -23.50
C ALA A 113 -5.32 20.93 -22.92
N HIS A 114 -5.95 20.79 -21.74
CA HIS A 114 -6.16 19.50 -21.07
C HIS A 114 -7.50 18.86 -21.47
N PRO A 115 -7.59 17.51 -21.50
CA PRO A 115 -8.87 16.81 -21.64
C PRO A 115 -9.92 17.31 -20.63
N SER A 116 -11.15 17.55 -21.10
CA SER A 116 -12.23 18.07 -20.26
C SER A 116 -12.48 17.16 -19.05
N GLN A 117 -12.50 17.76 -17.86
CA GLN A 117 -12.78 17.07 -16.60
C GLN A 117 -14.26 17.21 -16.17
N ILE A 118 -15.12 17.78 -17.01
CA ILE A 118 -16.54 18.04 -16.68
C ILE A 118 -17.28 16.77 -16.25
N ALA A 119 -16.97 15.63 -16.88
CA ALA A 119 -17.57 14.33 -16.53
C ALA A 119 -17.23 13.86 -15.11
N LEU A 120 -16.21 14.44 -14.48
CA LEU A 120 -15.78 14.18 -13.09
C LEU A 120 -16.43 15.13 -12.09
N GLY A 121 -17.30 16.04 -12.53
CA GLY A 121 -18.17 16.86 -11.67
C GLY A 121 -17.65 18.26 -11.33
N ALA A 122 -16.58 18.74 -11.97
CA ALA A 122 -16.05 20.09 -11.76
C ALA A 122 -15.63 20.76 -13.07
N ASN A 123 -15.91 22.07 -13.19
CA ASN A 123 -15.27 22.91 -14.20
C ASN A 123 -13.86 23.24 -13.70
N ALA A 124 -12.84 22.89 -14.49
CA ALA A 124 -11.48 23.28 -14.18
C ALA A 124 -11.32 24.79 -14.36
N SER A 125 -10.69 25.43 -13.38
CA SER A 125 -10.24 26.82 -13.44
C SER A 125 -8.82 26.89 -12.90
N PRO A 126 -8.05 27.93 -13.26
CA PRO A 126 -6.73 28.15 -12.67
C PRO A 126 -6.81 28.36 -11.15
N GLY A 127 -5.77 27.92 -10.42
CA GLY A 127 -5.67 28.00 -8.95
C GLY A 127 -6.07 26.74 -8.22
#